data_AF-A0A1M4ZXL3-F1
#
_entry.id   AF-A0A1M4ZXL3-F1
#
_cell.length_a   1.000
_cell.length_b   1.000
_cell.length_c   1.000
_cell.angle_alpha   90.00
_cell.angle_beta   90.00
_cell.angle_gamma   90.00
#
_symmetry.space_group_name_H-M   'P 1'
#
loop_
_entity.id
_entity.type
_entity.pdbx_description
1 polymer ?
#
loop_
_entity_poly.entity_id
_entity_poly.type
_entity_poly.pdbx_seq_one_letter_code
_entity_poly.pdbx_strand_id
1 'polypeptide(L)'
;MKDVRAKCGMPLTFRSALVPPCVRKTKSIKAALPRLYLKGLSTGELGAALKMLLGPEATGFSAKTVARLKGLWAGEYETWRKADLGRDEWVYVWADGIYSGSCGADDRLCVRVVIGVNVRGKKHFLAIEGGVRESTQSRARSSSRPQGQ
;
A
#
# COMPACT_ATOMS: atom_id res chain seq x y z
N MET A 1 -8.20 -32.11 -7.79
CA MET A 1 -7.68 -32.06 -9.18
C MET A 1 -8.46 -33.11 -9.94
N LYS A 2 -9.34 -32.75 -10.89
CA LYS A 2 -10.11 -33.75 -11.65
C LYS A 2 -9.30 -34.09 -12.89
N ASP A 3 -8.76 -35.30 -12.95
CA ASP A 3 -8.06 -35.79 -14.12
C ASP A 3 -9.07 -36.10 -15.23
N VAL A 4 -8.99 -35.36 -16.33
CA VAL A 4 -9.75 -35.66 -17.55
C VAL A 4 -8.95 -36.71 -18.31
N ARG A 5 -9.45 -37.96 -18.35
CA ARG A 5 -8.82 -39.03 -19.13
C ARG A 5 -9.18 -38.89 -20.61
N ALA A 6 -8.17 -38.88 -21.47
CA ALA A 6 -8.36 -39.17 -22.88
C ALA A 6 -8.76 -40.64 -23.07
N LYS A 7 -9.56 -40.95 -24.10
CA LYS A 7 -9.92 -42.34 -24.46
C LYS A 7 -8.71 -43.25 -24.71
N CYS A 8 -7.51 -42.70 -24.90
CA CYS A 8 -6.24 -43.41 -25.15
C CYS A 8 -5.36 -43.62 -23.90
N GLY A 9 -5.85 -43.40 -22.69
CA GLY A 9 -5.11 -43.74 -21.46
C GLY A 9 -3.94 -42.82 -21.09
N MET A 10 -3.61 -41.82 -21.92
CA MET A 10 -2.61 -40.81 -21.58
C MET A 10 -3.22 -39.67 -20.73
N PRO A 11 -2.53 -39.21 -19.67
CA PRO A 11 -3.01 -38.11 -18.84
C PRO A 11 -2.91 -36.78 -19.61
N LEU A 12 -4.06 -36.18 -19.92
CA LEU A 12 -4.10 -34.84 -20.50
C LEU A 12 -4.23 -33.81 -19.37
N THR A 13 -3.20 -33.00 -19.17
CA THR A 13 -3.28 -31.86 -18.25
C THR A 13 -4.01 -30.71 -18.94
N PHE A 14 -5.28 -30.49 -18.61
CA PHE A 14 -6.02 -29.33 -19.10
C PHE A 14 -5.41 -28.04 -18.54
N ARG A 15 -4.75 -27.26 -19.40
CA ARG A 15 -4.27 -25.90 -19.11
C ARG A 15 -5.21 -24.91 -19.78
N SER A 16 -6.02 -24.22 -18.97
CA SER A 16 -6.88 -23.16 -19.49
C SER A 16 -6.02 -21.98 -19.95
N ALA A 17 -6.20 -21.53 -21.19
CA ALA A 17 -5.49 -20.38 -21.78
C ALA A 17 -6.06 -19.03 -21.30
N LEU A 18 -7.35 -19.00 -20.94
CA LEU A 18 -8.07 -17.79 -20.53
C LEU A 18 -7.86 -17.44 -19.05
N VAL A 19 -7.77 -18.46 -18.18
CA VAL A 19 -7.59 -18.29 -16.74
C VAL A 19 -6.43 -19.16 -16.29
N PRO A 20 -5.27 -18.58 -15.95
CA PRO A 20 -4.16 -19.36 -15.45
C PRO A 20 -4.59 -20.16 -14.21
N PRO A 21 -4.06 -21.39 -14.03
CA PRO A 21 -4.33 -22.19 -12.84
C PRO A 21 -4.11 -21.35 -11.58
N CYS A 22 -5.06 -21.40 -10.64
CA CYS A 22 -5.04 -20.67 -9.37
C CYS A 22 -5.32 -19.15 -9.43
N VAL A 23 -5.79 -18.59 -10.56
CA VAL A 23 -6.30 -17.20 -10.58
C VAL A 23 -7.74 -17.16 -10.04
N ARG A 24 -7.86 -17.07 -8.71
CA ARG A 24 -9.16 -16.98 -8.01
C ARG A 24 -9.68 -15.55 -7.82
N LYS A 25 -8.97 -14.52 -8.30
CA LYS A 25 -9.29 -13.11 -8.00
C LYS A 25 -9.14 -12.21 -9.22
N THR A 26 -10.20 -11.49 -9.55
CA THR A 26 -10.24 -10.49 -10.60
C THR A 26 -9.33 -9.31 -10.26
N LYS A 27 -8.59 -8.78 -11.24
CA LYS A 27 -7.72 -7.59 -11.09
C LYS A 27 -8.50 -6.39 -10.51
N SER A 28 -9.79 -6.28 -10.85
CA SER A 28 -10.68 -5.21 -10.39
C SER A 28 -10.87 -5.16 -8.87
N ILE A 29 -11.07 -6.31 -8.19
CA ILE A 29 -11.30 -6.29 -6.74
C ILE A 29 -10.03 -5.91 -5.97
N LYS A 30 -8.85 -6.36 -6.43
CA LYS A 30 -7.58 -5.93 -5.82
C LYS A 30 -7.37 -4.41 -5.91
N ALA A 31 -7.80 -3.78 -7.00
CA ALA A 31 -7.71 -2.34 -7.20
C ALA A 31 -8.74 -1.55 -6.37
N ALA A 32 -9.83 -2.19 -5.94
CA ALA A 32 -10.85 -1.57 -5.08
C ALA A 32 -10.43 -1.51 -3.59
N LEU A 33 -9.60 -2.46 -3.12
CA LEU A 33 -9.19 -2.56 -1.71
C LEU A 33 -8.51 -1.29 -1.17
N PRO A 34 -7.55 -0.65 -1.86
CA PRO A 34 -6.99 0.62 -1.40
C PRO A 34 -8.06 1.70 -1.21
N ARG A 35 -9.03 1.78 -2.13
CA ARG A 35 -10.11 2.79 -2.07
C ARG A 35 -11.01 2.56 -0.87
N LEU A 36 -11.32 1.29 -0.56
CA LEU A 36 -12.09 0.92 0.62
C LEU A 36 -11.35 1.25 1.92
N TYR A 37 -10.02 1.07 1.96
CA TYR A 37 -9.20 1.43 3.11
C TYR A 37 -9.16 2.95 3.33
N LEU A 38 -9.04 3.73 2.25
CA LEU A 38 -9.13 5.20 2.28
C LEU A 38 -10.50 5.71 2.75
N LYS A 39 -11.55 4.89 2.63
CA LYS A 39 -12.89 5.20 3.15
C LYS A 39 -13.07 4.83 4.63
N GLY A 40 -12.02 4.35 5.30
CA GLY A 40 -12.04 4.09 6.74
C GLY A 40 -12.48 2.67 7.13
N LEU A 41 -12.59 1.75 6.17
CA LEU A 41 -12.87 0.34 6.50
C LEU A 41 -11.64 -0.31 7.15
N SER A 42 -11.85 -0.81 8.35
CA SER A 42 -10.81 -1.55 9.07
C SER A 42 -10.50 -2.87 8.37
N THR A 43 -9.35 -3.47 8.69
CA THR A 43 -8.97 -4.78 8.13
C THR A 43 -9.93 -5.90 8.56
N GLY A 44 -10.56 -5.77 9.73
CA GLY A 44 -11.58 -6.71 10.21
C GLY A 44 -12.91 -6.55 9.47
N GLU A 45 -13.31 -5.31 9.22
CA GLU A 45 -14.59 -4.98 8.56
C GLU A 45 -14.60 -5.28 7.06
N LEU A 46 -13.43 -5.26 6.43
CA LEU A 46 -13.31 -5.38 4.97
C LEU A 46 -13.87 -6.71 4.43
N GLY A 47 -13.70 -7.81 5.19
CA GLY A 47 -14.23 -9.11 4.80
C GLY A 47 -15.76 -9.16 4.83
N ALA A 48 -16.38 -8.56 5.84
CA ALA A 48 -17.84 -8.47 5.96
C ALA A 48 -18.42 -7.52 4.90
N ALA A 49 -17.82 -6.34 4.73
CA ALA A 49 -18.24 -5.36 3.73
C ALA A 49 -18.19 -5.93 2.31
N LEU A 50 -17.14 -6.69 1.96
CA LEU A 50 -17.04 -7.30 0.64
C LEU A 50 -18.07 -8.41 0.41
N LYS A 51 -18.40 -9.20 1.42
CA LYS A 51 -19.48 -10.21 1.33
C LYS A 51 -20.85 -9.56 1.15
N MET A 52 -21.10 -8.42 1.81
CA MET A 52 -22.33 -7.66 1.61
C MET A 52 -22.44 -7.10 0.19
N LEU A 53 -21.34 -6.59 -0.38
CA LEU A 53 -21.35 -5.95 -1.69
C LEU A 53 -21.31 -6.93 -2.87
N LEU A 54 -20.59 -8.05 -2.73
CA LEU A 54 -20.31 -8.99 -3.81
C LEU A 54 -21.02 -10.34 -3.64
N GLY A 55 -21.79 -10.51 -2.56
CA GLY A 55 -22.48 -11.74 -2.21
C GLY A 55 -21.62 -12.73 -1.41
N PRO A 56 -22.26 -13.81 -0.91
CA PRO A 56 -21.62 -14.80 -0.02
C PRO A 56 -20.43 -15.53 -0.65
N GLU A 57 -20.39 -15.62 -1.99
CA GLU A 57 -19.32 -16.24 -2.76
C GLU A 57 -18.02 -15.42 -2.81
N ALA A 58 -18.02 -14.19 -2.28
CA ALA A 58 -16.85 -13.33 -2.13
C ALA A 58 -15.89 -13.85 -1.05
N THR A 59 -15.38 -15.07 -1.28
CA THR A 59 -14.46 -15.77 -0.41
C THR A 59 -13.01 -15.44 -0.79
N GLY A 60 -12.12 -15.36 0.20
CA GLY A 60 -10.69 -15.11 -0.04
C GLY A 60 -10.20 -13.69 0.27
N PHE A 61 -10.99 -12.82 0.89
CA PHE A 61 -10.52 -11.57 1.51
C PHE A 61 -10.35 -11.73 3.02
N SER A 62 -9.72 -12.83 3.44
CA SER A 62 -9.35 -13.02 4.85
C SER A 62 -8.37 -11.94 5.31
N ALA A 63 -8.32 -11.69 6.62
CA ALA A 63 -7.32 -10.80 7.23
C ALA A 63 -5.89 -11.10 6.74
N LYS A 64 -5.54 -12.38 6.56
CA LYS A 64 -4.26 -12.83 5.99
C LYS A 64 -4.00 -12.31 4.56
N THR A 65 -5.02 -12.26 3.72
CA THR A 65 -4.90 -11.68 2.36
C THR A 65 -4.66 -10.19 2.44
N VAL A 66 -5.40 -9.48 3.30
CA VAL A 66 -5.25 -8.03 3.45
C VAL A 66 -3.87 -7.68 4.01
N ALA A 67 -3.38 -8.43 5.00
CA ALA A 67 -2.02 -8.27 5.53
C ALA A 67 -0.95 -8.46 4.44
N ARG A 68 -1.10 -9.45 3.56
CA ARG A 68 -0.17 -9.64 2.43
C ARG A 68 -0.19 -8.48 1.44
N LEU A 69 -1.36 -7.90 1.15
CA LEU A 69 -1.48 -6.73 0.29
C LEU A 69 -0.84 -5.48 0.93
N LYS A 70 -1.06 -5.29 2.24
CA LYS A 70 -0.37 -4.25 3.01
C LYS A 70 1.14 -4.39 2.93
N GLY A 71 1.67 -5.62 2.99
CA GLY A 71 3.10 -5.88 2.82
C GLY A 71 3.65 -5.45 1.46
N LEU A 72 2.88 -5.65 0.38
CA LEU A 72 3.27 -5.15 -0.96
C LEU A 72 3.34 -3.63 -0.99
N TRP A 73 2.32 -2.95 -0.45
CA TRP A 73 2.29 -1.48 -0.40
C TRP A 73 3.38 -0.91 0.52
N ALA A 74 3.71 -1.61 1.60
CA ALA A 74 4.84 -1.25 2.44
C ALA A 74 6.15 -1.29 1.62
N GLY A 75 6.34 -2.31 0.77
CA GLY A 75 7.47 -2.37 -0.15
C GLY A 75 7.48 -1.23 -1.18
N GLU A 76 6.34 -0.93 -1.79
CA GLU A 76 6.21 0.20 -2.74
C GLU A 76 6.51 1.53 -2.06
N TYR A 77 6.03 1.73 -0.83
CA TYR A 77 6.32 2.88 -0.01
C TYR A 77 7.82 2.99 0.32
N GLU A 78 8.46 1.89 0.68
CA GLU A 78 9.90 1.82 0.93
C GLU A 78 10.71 2.23 -0.31
N THR A 79 10.30 1.79 -1.50
CA THR A 79 10.90 2.21 -2.77
C THR A 79 10.66 3.69 -3.04
N TRP A 80 9.42 4.17 -2.91
CA TRP A 80 9.06 5.57 -3.12
C TRP A 80 9.82 6.50 -2.18
N ARG A 81 9.95 6.13 -0.91
CA ARG A 81 10.68 6.91 0.09
C ARG A 81 12.15 7.09 -0.30
N LYS A 82 12.77 6.11 -0.95
CA LYS A 82 14.16 6.15 -1.41
C LYS A 82 14.32 6.77 -2.80
N ALA A 83 13.24 7.23 -3.42
CA ALA A 83 13.30 7.84 -4.73
C ALA A 83 14.21 9.09 -4.70
N ASP A 84 14.97 9.24 -5.77
CA ASP A 84 15.86 10.38 -5.96
C ASP A 84 15.05 11.66 -6.18
N LEU A 85 15.35 12.69 -5.37
CA LEU A 85 14.72 14.00 -5.43
C LEU A 85 15.50 14.97 -6.33
N GLY A 86 16.71 14.63 -6.78
CA GLY A 86 17.53 15.48 -7.66
C GLY A 86 17.02 15.60 -9.09
N ARG A 87 15.97 14.84 -9.46
CA ARG A 87 15.36 14.87 -10.80
C ARG A 87 14.63 16.18 -11.13
N ASP A 88 14.23 16.93 -10.11
CA ASP A 88 13.54 18.21 -10.23
C ASP A 88 14.27 19.27 -9.39
N GLU A 89 14.26 20.51 -9.88
CA GLU A 89 14.71 21.66 -9.09
C GLU A 89 13.57 22.16 -8.20
N TRP A 90 13.78 22.15 -6.88
CA TRP A 90 12.79 22.54 -5.89
C TRP A 90 12.94 24.01 -5.51
N VAL A 91 11.90 24.80 -5.77
CA VAL A 91 11.89 26.24 -5.43
C VAL A 91 11.38 26.47 -4.02
N TYR A 92 10.39 25.67 -3.60
CA TYR A 92 9.80 25.76 -2.27
C TYR A 92 9.61 24.37 -1.67
N VAL A 93 9.87 24.27 -0.36
CA VAL A 93 9.63 23.06 0.42
C VAL A 93 8.92 23.45 1.71
N TRP A 94 7.82 22.75 2.02
CA TRP A 94 7.08 22.89 3.25
C TRP A 94 7.07 21.55 3.98
N ALA A 95 7.16 21.61 5.32
CA ALA A 95 7.01 20.45 6.18
C ALA A 95 5.94 20.76 7.22
N ASP A 96 4.95 19.86 7.33
CA ASP A 96 3.84 19.99 8.27
C ASP A 96 3.64 18.69 9.06
N GLY A 97 3.02 18.77 10.23
CA GLY A 97 2.73 17.64 11.12
C GLY A 97 1.23 17.42 11.25
N ILE A 98 0.75 16.24 10.84
CA ILE A 98 -0.62 15.79 11.07
C ILE A 98 -0.67 15.00 12.37
N TYR A 99 -1.48 15.45 13.32
CA TYR A 99 -1.63 14.81 14.62
C TYR A 99 -2.86 13.92 14.64
N SER A 100 -2.70 12.62 14.91
CA SER A 100 -3.82 11.72 15.11
C SER A 100 -4.14 11.62 16.60
N GLY A 101 -5.38 11.94 16.98
CA GLY A 101 -5.87 11.73 18.34
C GLY A 101 -6.15 10.27 18.61
N SER A 102 -5.15 9.49 18.98
CA SER A 102 -5.34 8.14 19.55
C SER A 102 -4.67 8.09 20.92
N CYS A 103 -5.50 8.07 21.96
CA CYS A 103 -5.10 8.02 23.36
C CYS A 103 -4.76 6.56 23.74
N GLY A 104 -3.54 6.34 24.20
CA GLY A 104 -3.06 5.08 24.76
C GLY A 104 -1.55 5.15 25.01
N ALA A 105 -1.19 5.47 26.26
CA ALA A 105 0.16 5.51 26.85
C ALA A 105 1.25 6.27 26.04
N ASP A 106 1.40 7.53 26.44
CA ASP A 106 2.64 8.34 26.48
C ASP A 106 3.30 8.88 25.22
N ASP A 107 2.79 8.67 24.01
CA ASP A 107 3.30 9.41 22.85
C ASP A 107 2.21 9.79 21.84
N ARG A 108 2.01 11.10 21.65
CA ARG A 108 1.14 11.61 20.59
C ARG A 108 1.77 11.27 19.24
N LEU A 109 1.20 10.27 18.57
CA LEU A 109 1.57 9.90 17.20
C LEU A 109 1.37 11.10 16.27
N CYS A 110 2.44 11.49 15.59
CA CYS A 110 2.42 12.51 14.56
C CYS A 110 2.89 11.93 13.23
N VAL A 111 2.32 12.42 12.14
CA VAL A 111 2.79 12.12 10.79
C VAL A 111 3.34 13.40 10.21
N ARG A 112 4.65 13.46 9.98
CA ARG A 112 5.30 14.56 9.30
C ARG A 112 5.19 14.37 7.79
N VAL A 113 4.75 15.41 7.10
CA VAL A 113 4.57 15.42 5.65
C VAL A 113 5.42 16.53 5.07
N VAL A 114 6.21 16.22 4.04
CA VAL A 114 7.03 17.19 3.31
C VAL A 114 6.51 17.30 1.88
N ILE A 115 6.21 18.51 1.47
CA ILE A 115 5.71 18.85 0.13
C ILE A 115 6.71 19.81 -0.52
N GLY A 116 7.07 19.55 -1.77
CA GLY A 116 7.91 20.41 -2.59
C GLY A 116 7.15 20.99 -3.77
N VAL A 117 7.52 22.19 -4.21
CA VAL A 117 7.11 22.75 -5.50
C VAL A 117 8.34 22.89 -6.38
N ASN A 118 8.29 22.31 -7.57
CA ASN A 118 9.37 22.42 -8.54
C ASN A 118 9.33 23.77 -9.29
N VAL A 119 10.38 24.05 -10.06
CA VAL A 119 10.46 25.25 -10.94
C VAL A 119 9.32 25.38 -11.94
N ARG A 120 8.61 24.28 -12.23
CA ARG A 120 7.42 24.24 -13.10
C ARG A 120 6.13 24.55 -12.34
N GLY A 121 6.20 24.89 -11.06
CA GLY A 121 5.04 25.18 -10.20
C GLY A 121 4.25 23.94 -9.78
N LYS A 122 4.74 22.72 -10.00
CA LYS A 122 4.04 21.47 -9.64
C LYS A 122 4.34 21.09 -8.20
N LYS A 123 3.30 20.77 -7.44
CA LYS A 123 3.38 20.27 -6.06
C LYS A 123 3.62 18.77 -6.05
N HIS A 124 4.60 18.32 -5.28
CA HIS A 124 4.97 16.93 -5.11
C HIS A 124 5.10 16.58 -3.63
N PHE A 125 4.63 15.39 -3.24
CA PHE A 125 4.98 14.82 -1.94
C PHE A 125 6.41 14.32 -2.00
N LEU A 126 7.26 14.78 -1.08
CA LEU A 126 8.68 14.42 -1.02
C LEU A 126 8.96 13.37 0.06
N ALA A 127 8.27 13.49 1.21
CA ALA A 127 8.42 12.56 2.30
C ALA A 127 7.16 12.51 3.15
N ILE A 128 6.91 11.34 3.73
CA ILE A 128 5.96 11.14 4.83
C ILE A 128 6.74 10.35 5.87
N GLU A 129 6.71 10.77 7.13
CA GLU A 129 7.40 10.08 8.22
C GLU A 129 6.49 10.00 9.44
N GLY A 130 6.33 8.79 9.98
CA GLY A 130 5.73 8.60 11.30
C GLY A 130 6.73 9.02 12.37
N GLY A 131 6.29 9.86 13.29
CA GLY A 131 7.09 10.34 14.39
C GLY A 131 6.32 10.34 15.70
N VAL A 132 7.10 10.47 16.76
CA VAL A 132 6.63 10.87 18.08
C VAL A 132 6.94 12.35 18.22
N ARG A 133 6.10 13.09 18.94
CA ARG A 133 6.26 14.54 19.19
C ARG A 133 7.71 14.87 19.60
N GLU A 134 8.30 15.81 18.85
CA GLU A 134 9.61 16.46 19.06
C GLU A 134 10.58 15.76 20.03
N SER A 135 11.28 14.75 19.52
CA SER A 135 12.60 14.37 20.04
C SER A 135 13.66 14.84 19.05
N THR A 136 14.64 15.59 19.54
CA THR A 136 15.79 16.13 18.78
C THR A 136 16.50 15.06 17.92
N GLN A 137 16.40 13.78 18.30
CA GLN A 137 16.91 12.63 17.56
C GLN A 137 16.22 12.38 16.20
N SER A 138 14.95 12.75 16.02
CA SER A 138 14.21 12.54 14.77
C SER A 138 14.64 13.49 13.64
N ARG A 139 15.12 14.69 14.00
CA ARG A 139 15.60 15.72 13.05
C ARG A 139 16.92 15.34 12.36
N ALA A 140 17.77 14.56 13.04
CA ALA A 140 19.05 14.10 12.50
C ALA A 140 18.88 12.97 11.46
N ARG A 141 17.80 12.16 11.53
CA ARG A 141 17.56 11.05 10.58
C ARG A 141 17.05 11.50 9.21
N SER A 142 16.33 12.62 9.15
CA SER A 142 15.76 13.15 7.89
C SER A 142 16.73 14.05 7.12
N SER A 143 17.76 14.59 7.79
CA SER A 143 18.79 15.46 7.20
C SER A 143 20.01 14.72 6.64
N SER A 144 20.14 13.41 6.89
CA SER A 144 21.27 12.59 6.46
C SER A 144 21.08 11.87 5.11
N ARG A 145 20.16 12.32 4.25
CA ARG A 145 20.12 11.82 2.88
C ARG A 145 21.35 12.36 2.12
N PRO A 146 22.20 11.50 1.54
CA PRO A 146 23.29 11.97 0.70
C PRO A 146 22.66 12.66 -0.51
N GLN A 147 22.95 13.94 -0.67
CA GLN A 147 22.89 14.58 -1.97
C GLN A 147 23.91 13.85 -2.84
N GLY A 148 23.44 13.16 -3.88
CA GLY A 148 24.33 12.53 -4.85
C GLY A 148 25.27 13.57 -5.46
N GLN A 149 26.53 13.14 -5.66
CA GLN A 149 27.56 13.85 -6.43
C GLN A 149 27.11 14.07 -7.88
#